data_AF-A0A072THB3-F1
#
_entry.id   AF-A0A072THB3-F1
#
_cell.length_a   1.000
_cell.length_b   1.000
_cell.length_c   1.000
_cell.angle_alpha   90.00
_cell.angle_beta   90.00
_cell.angle_gamma   90.00
#
_symmetry.space_group_name_H-M   'P 1'
#
loop_
_entity.id
_entity.type
_entity.pdbx_description
1 polymer ?
#
loop_
_entity_poly.entity_id
_entity_poly.type
_entity_poly.pdbx_seq_one_letter_code
_entity_poly.pdbx_strand_id
1 'polypeptide(L)'
;MPKIFREYIGVKPYSKSLRDFPINIINSNISEFHFILGFASEEYDDKKRGTGVFKTTWNVEFFGPEDVKRLKENNKNVKVVISFGGCDEKTPFNPAEDNIWTEKAVASLKVIILRFKDQSGRSIIDGIDINYEHILTSVDKDRCRFAECLGQVITDLKKDRDLNINVVSIAPSEQNDSHYRKLYWENKDNINLVDYKLYNQTKIVQTSEEFVKLYSKIANDYSPEKFLPGISTDPGDTEPADKIIKMPREIFIAGCKHLMQYSTLPGIFLWNAHDSVVPPSGETKPFLLEDILQSLLLVT
;
A
#
# COMPACT_ATOMS: atom_id res chain seq x y z
N MET A 1 -15.76 -6.96 12.99
CA MET A 1 -15.34 -6.37 11.69
C MET A 1 -14.40 -7.36 11.03
N PRO A 2 -14.45 -7.54 9.69
CA PRO A 2 -13.52 -8.41 8.99
C PRO A 2 -12.09 -7.92 9.24
N LYS A 3 -11.17 -8.85 9.53
CA LYS A 3 -9.76 -8.54 9.76
C LYS A 3 -9.03 -8.56 8.42
N ILE A 4 -8.28 -7.51 8.16
CA ILE A 4 -7.56 -7.32 6.90
C ILE A 4 -6.05 -7.44 7.17
N PHE A 5 -5.37 -8.21 6.33
CA PHE A 5 -3.90 -8.27 6.31
C PHE A 5 -3.43 -7.95 4.90
N ARG A 6 -2.44 -7.07 4.76
CA ARG A 6 -1.96 -6.64 3.43
C ARG A 6 -0.44 -6.68 3.34
N GLU A 7 0.06 -7.10 2.19
CA GLU A 7 1.49 -7.30 1.97
C GLU A 7 1.91 -6.63 0.65
N TYR A 8 2.85 -5.68 0.70
CA TYR A 8 3.46 -5.15 -0.51
C TYR A 8 4.38 -6.19 -1.17
N ILE A 9 4.31 -6.30 -2.50
CA ILE A 9 5.13 -7.23 -3.29
C ILE A 9 5.45 -6.66 -4.68
N GLY A 10 6.57 -7.07 -5.28
CA GLY A 10 7.02 -6.59 -6.58
C GLY A 10 7.74 -5.23 -6.56
N VAL A 11 7.70 -4.53 -5.42
CA VAL A 11 8.22 -3.16 -5.25
C VAL A 11 9.75 -3.06 -5.33
N LYS A 12 10.45 -4.20 -5.32
CA LYS A 12 11.91 -4.31 -5.54
C LYS A 12 12.18 -5.04 -6.86
N PRO A 13 12.07 -4.38 -8.01
CA PRO A 13 11.98 -5.04 -9.32
C PRO A 13 13.24 -5.82 -9.73
N TYR A 14 14.39 -5.49 -9.16
CA TYR A 14 15.66 -6.19 -9.39
C TYR A 14 15.95 -7.29 -8.35
N SER A 15 15.15 -7.38 -7.29
CA SER A 15 15.30 -8.43 -6.29
C SER A 15 14.94 -9.78 -6.90
N LYS A 16 15.77 -10.79 -6.59
CA LYS A 16 15.52 -12.19 -6.95
C LYS A 16 15.16 -13.04 -5.72
N SER A 17 14.91 -12.41 -4.58
CA SER A 17 14.56 -13.09 -3.32
C SER A 17 13.23 -13.84 -3.41
N LEU A 18 12.31 -13.34 -4.24
CA LEU A 18 11.05 -14.00 -4.58
C LEU A 18 10.90 -14.06 -6.10
N ARG A 19 10.33 -15.17 -6.59
CA ARG A 19 10.02 -15.41 -8.01
C ARG A 19 8.57 -15.83 -8.25
N ASP A 20 7.77 -15.84 -7.20
CA ASP A 20 6.32 -16.08 -7.19
C ASP A 20 5.78 -15.47 -5.88
N PHE A 21 4.45 -15.40 -5.74
CA PHE A 21 3.79 -14.98 -4.51
C PHE A 21 4.09 -15.97 -3.36
N PRO A 22 4.44 -15.49 -2.16
CA PRO A 22 4.71 -16.35 -1.01
C PRO A 22 3.40 -16.96 -0.47
N ILE A 23 3.00 -18.11 -0.99
CA ILE A 23 1.73 -18.74 -0.56
C ILE A 23 1.73 -19.16 0.92
N ASN A 24 2.92 -19.35 1.52
CA ASN A 24 3.09 -19.75 2.90
C ASN A 24 2.69 -18.68 3.92
N ILE A 25 2.60 -17.40 3.52
CA ILE A 25 2.13 -16.33 4.41
C ILE A 25 0.61 -16.13 4.34
N ILE A 26 -0.09 -16.82 3.42
CA ILE A 26 -1.54 -16.68 3.27
C ILE A 26 -2.23 -17.49 4.37
N ASN A 27 -2.82 -16.81 5.34
CA ASN A 27 -3.65 -17.45 6.35
C ASN A 27 -5.14 -17.38 5.96
N SER A 28 -5.77 -18.53 5.72
CA SER A 28 -7.18 -18.63 5.32
C SER A 28 -8.17 -18.23 6.42
N ASN A 29 -7.72 -18.11 7.68
CA ASN A 29 -8.56 -17.62 8.78
C ASN A 29 -8.64 -16.09 8.83
N ILE A 30 -7.75 -15.38 8.13
CA ILE A 30 -7.87 -13.93 7.95
C ILE A 30 -8.97 -13.67 6.92
N SER A 31 -9.92 -12.78 7.28
CA SER A 31 -11.10 -12.51 6.47
C SER A 31 -10.75 -12.05 5.05
N GLU A 32 -9.78 -11.14 4.94
CA GLU A 32 -9.23 -10.73 3.64
C GLU A 32 -7.71 -10.60 3.72
N PHE A 33 -7.02 -11.31 2.82
CA PHE A 33 -5.57 -11.21 2.65
C PHE A 33 -5.30 -10.47 1.33
N HIS A 34 -4.60 -9.34 1.35
CA HIS A 34 -4.35 -8.55 0.14
C HIS A 34 -2.87 -8.58 -0.21
N PHE A 35 -2.55 -8.90 -1.47
CA PHE A 35 -1.26 -8.49 -2.03
C PHE A 35 -1.39 -7.13 -2.69
N ILE A 36 -0.50 -6.21 -2.33
CA ILE A 36 -0.37 -4.89 -2.95
C ILE A 36 0.79 -4.99 -3.95
N LEU A 37 0.45 -5.29 -5.21
CA LEU A 37 1.42 -5.44 -6.29
C LEU A 37 1.85 -4.05 -6.76
N GLY A 38 3.12 -3.72 -6.58
CA GLY A 38 3.65 -2.41 -6.94
C GLY A 38 5.01 -2.46 -7.62
N PHE A 39 5.41 -1.43 -8.36
CA PHE A 39 4.62 -0.23 -8.67
C PHE A 39 4.19 -0.18 -10.13
N ALA A 40 3.03 0.43 -10.39
CA ALA A 40 2.81 1.12 -11.64
C ALA A 40 3.36 2.55 -11.48
N SER A 41 4.41 2.90 -12.22
CA SER A 41 5.06 4.21 -12.13
C SER A 41 4.86 4.98 -13.42
N GLU A 42 4.67 6.29 -13.32
CA GLU A 42 4.46 7.14 -14.48
C GLU A 42 5.76 7.56 -15.17
N GLU A 43 5.66 7.91 -16.44
CA GLU A 43 6.72 8.62 -17.15
C GLU A 43 6.77 10.09 -16.74
N TYR A 44 7.99 10.65 -16.73
CA TYR A 44 8.25 12.04 -16.41
C TYR A 44 8.91 12.74 -17.60
N ASP A 45 8.59 14.02 -17.79
CA ASP A 45 9.32 14.87 -18.72
C ASP A 45 10.66 15.34 -18.15
N ASP A 46 11.46 16.03 -18.96
CA ASP A 46 12.78 16.56 -18.57
C ASP A 46 12.74 17.52 -17.37
N LYS A 47 11.56 18.05 -17.03
CA LYS A 47 11.32 18.95 -15.90
C LYS A 47 10.78 18.21 -14.67
N LYS A 48 10.81 16.87 -14.66
CA LYS A 48 10.23 16.02 -13.62
C LYS A 48 8.73 16.29 -13.41
N ARG A 49 8.01 16.62 -14.48
CA ARG A 49 6.55 16.68 -14.45
C ARG A 49 5.99 15.33 -14.90
N GLY A 50 5.10 14.77 -14.10
CA GLY A 50 4.40 13.54 -14.39
C GLY A 50 3.55 13.70 -15.64
N THR A 51 3.61 12.72 -16.53
CA THR A 51 2.83 12.71 -17.78
C THR A 51 1.46 12.04 -17.61
N GLY A 52 1.26 11.30 -16.51
CA GLY A 52 0.10 10.45 -16.29
C GLY A 52 0.18 9.12 -17.05
N VAL A 53 1.23 8.85 -17.81
CA VAL A 53 1.38 7.57 -18.53
C VAL A 53 2.08 6.57 -17.62
N PHE A 54 1.31 5.67 -17.00
CA PHE A 54 1.82 4.61 -16.13
C PHE A 54 2.34 3.41 -16.89
N LYS A 55 3.39 2.80 -16.34
CA LYS A 55 3.98 1.53 -16.76
C LYS A 55 4.23 0.63 -15.57
N THR A 56 4.12 -0.68 -15.80
CA THR A 56 4.52 -1.71 -14.83
C THR A 56 6.03 -1.65 -14.61
N THR A 57 6.48 -1.48 -13.37
CA THR A 57 7.90 -1.52 -13.01
C THR A 57 8.30 -2.79 -12.27
N TRP A 58 7.35 -3.53 -11.69
CA TRP A 58 7.62 -4.86 -11.12
C TRP A 58 8.02 -5.88 -12.20
N ASN A 59 8.66 -6.97 -11.76
CA ASN A 59 9.02 -8.05 -12.65
C ASN A 59 7.78 -8.88 -13.06
N VAL A 60 7.32 -8.69 -14.30
CA VAL A 60 6.16 -9.40 -14.85
C VAL A 60 6.41 -10.89 -15.12
N GLU A 61 7.67 -11.34 -15.13
CA GLU A 61 8.00 -12.77 -15.21
C GLU A 61 7.76 -13.50 -13.88
N PHE A 62 7.74 -12.76 -12.76
CA PHE A 62 7.56 -13.33 -11.41
C PHE A 62 6.19 -13.01 -10.82
N PHE A 63 5.59 -11.88 -11.22
CA PHE A 63 4.31 -11.38 -10.70
C PHE A 63 3.40 -10.95 -11.85
N GLY A 64 3.30 -11.82 -12.87
CA GLY A 64 2.52 -11.58 -14.08
C GLY A 64 1.04 -12.02 -13.98
N PRO A 65 0.29 -11.90 -15.08
CA PRO A 65 -1.12 -12.30 -15.14
C PRO A 65 -1.38 -13.76 -14.73
N GLU A 66 -0.57 -14.70 -15.21
CA GLU A 66 -0.75 -16.11 -14.90
C GLU A 66 -0.40 -16.43 -13.43
N ASP A 67 0.52 -15.70 -12.82
CA ASP A 67 0.88 -15.86 -11.40
C ASP A 67 -0.25 -15.38 -10.49
N VAL A 68 -0.82 -14.20 -10.78
CA VAL A 68 -2.00 -13.69 -10.06
C VAL A 68 -3.19 -14.62 -10.23
N LYS A 69 -3.39 -15.19 -11.42
CA LYS A 69 -4.46 -16.15 -11.66
C LYS A 69 -4.28 -17.42 -10.84
N ARG A 70 -3.10 -18.07 -10.86
CA ARG A 70 -2.80 -19.24 -10.02
C ARG A 70 -2.98 -18.95 -8.54
N LEU A 71 -2.52 -17.78 -8.09
CA LEU A 71 -2.65 -17.33 -6.70
C LEU A 71 -4.13 -17.32 -6.28
N LYS A 72 -5.00 -16.65 -7.06
CA LYS A 72 -6.42 -16.49 -6.71
C LYS A 72 -7.26 -17.76 -6.94
N GLU A 73 -6.86 -18.62 -7.88
CA GLU A 73 -7.52 -19.92 -8.07
C GLU A 73 -7.44 -20.78 -6.81
N ASN A 74 -6.27 -20.77 -6.15
CA ASN A 74 -5.98 -21.60 -4.98
C ASN A 74 -6.29 -20.92 -3.63
N ASN A 75 -6.46 -19.59 -3.59
CA ASN A 75 -6.62 -18.85 -2.33
C ASN A 75 -7.83 -17.89 -2.42
N LYS A 76 -9.00 -18.34 -1.97
CA LYS A 76 -10.26 -17.60 -2.16
C LYS A 76 -10.41 -16.33 -1.32
N ASN A 77 -9.69 -16.22 -0.20
CA ASN A 77 -9.67 -15.02 0.63
C ASN A 77 -8.65 -13.98 0.14
N VAL A 78 -7.89 -14.27 -0.94
CA VAL A 78 -6.88 -13.37 -1.48
C VAL A 78 -7.48 -12.36 -2.44
N LYS A 79 -7.15 -11.09 -2.22
CA LYS A 79 -7.32 -10.00 -3.18
C LYS A 79 -5.95 -9.51 -3.66
N VAL A 80 -5.89 -9.02 -4.88
CA VAL A 80 -4.69 -8.38 -5.44
C VAL A 80 -5.08 -6.98 -5.90
N VAL A 81 -4.40 -5.97 -5.38
CA VAL A 81 -4.55 -4.57 -5.79
C VAL A 81 -3.26 -4.07 -6.41
N ILE A 82 -3.35 -3.12 -7.33
CA ILE A 82 -2.17 -2.51 -7.96
C ILE A 82 -1.87 -1.17 -7.28
N SER A 83 -0.66 -1.04 -6.73
CA SER A 83 -0.16 0.24 -6.21
C SER A 83 0.48 1.06 -7.32
N PHE A 84 0.09 2.33 -7.41
CA PHE A 84 0.66 3.28 -8.35
C PHE A 84 1.16 4.55 -7.68
N GLY A 85 2.16 5.17 -8.32
CA GLY A 85 2.90 6.31 -7.80
C GLY A 85 4.39 6.00 -7.73
N GLY A 86 4.99 6.24 -6.57
CA GLY A 86 6.40 5.98 -6.33
C GLY A 86 6.91 6.51 -5.00
N CYS A 87 7.97 5.86 -4.50
CA CYS A 87 8.66 6.17 -3.25
C CYS A 87 10.02 6.89 -3.43
N ASP A 88 10.41 7.24 -4.67
CA ASP A 88 11.63 7.99 -4.96
C ASP A 88 11.31 9.50 -5.17
N GLU A 89 12.20 10.38 -4.72
CA GLU A 89 12.15 11.83 -5.00
C GLU A 89 12.14 12.16 -6.50
N LYS A 90 12.62 11.24 -7.34
CA LYS A 90 12.57 11.32 -8.81
C LYS A 90 11.19 11.01 -9.38
N THR A 91 10.30 10.42 -8.60
CA THR A 91 8.92 10.10 -8.97
C THR A 91 7.90 10.88 -8.13
N PRO A 92 7.96 12.24 -8.10
CA PRO A 92 7.01 13.01 -7.31
C PRO A 92 5.65 13.08 -8.00
N PHE A 93 4.60 13.38 -7.24
CA PHE A 93 3.36 13.89 -7.81
C PHE A 93 3.58 15.35 -8.26
N ASN A 94 3.57 15.56 -9.57
CA ASN A 94 3.75 16.86 -10.21
C ASN A 94 3.20 16.85 -11.65
N PRO A 95 1.87 16.78 -11.84
CA PRO A 95 1.30 16.68 -13.17
C PRO A 95 1.75 17.84 -14.09
N ALA A 96 2.01 17.56 -15.37
CA ALA A 96 2.35 18.61 -16.33
C ALA A 96 1.16 19.52 -16.64
N GLU A 97 -0.01 18.90 -16.84
CA GLU A 97 -1.30 19.50 -17.15
C GLU A 97 -2.40 18.60 -16.56
N ASP A 98 -3.23 19.14 -15.66
CA ASP A 98 -4.03 18.31 -14.73
C ASP A 98 -5.04 17.40 -15.43
N ASN A 99 -5.84 17.96 -16.35
CA ASN A 99 -6.84 17.18 -17.07
C ASN A 99 -6.20 16.12 -17.98
N ILE A 100 -5.14 16.49 -18.69
CA ILE A 100 -4.41 15.57 -19.59
C ILE A 100 -3.74 14.45 -18.79
N TRP A 101 -3.17 14.80 -17.62
CA TRP A 101 -2.56 13.84 -16.72
C TRP A 101 -3.59 12.82 -16.24
N THR A 102 -4.75 13.28 -15.78
CA THR A 102 -5.83 12.42 -15.29
C THR A 102 -6.36 11.48 -16.39
N GLU A 103 -6.61 11.99 -17.61
CA GLU A 103 -7.05 11.17 -18.74
C GLU A 103 -6.02 10.08 -19.08
N LYS A 104 -4.73 10.44 -19.13
CA LYS A 104 -3.63 9.50 -19.39
C LYS A 104 -3.47 8.49 -18.25
N ALA A 105 -3.66 8.93 -17.01
CA ALA A 105 -3.58 8.07 -15.83
C ALA A 105 -4.65 6.98 -15.89
N VAL A 106 -5.91 7.37 -16.10
CA VAL A 106 -7.02 6.42 -16.26
C VAL A 106 -6.77 5.47 -17.43
N ALA A 107 -6.39 6.00 -18.60
CA ALA A 107 -6.18 5.18 -19.80
C ALA A 107 -5.04 4.16 -19.61
N SER A 108 -3.89 4.58 -19.11
CA SER A 108 -2.71 3.72 -18.94
C SER A 108 -2.88 2.71 -17.80
N LEU A 109 -3.47 3.10 -16.66
CA LEU A 109 -3.80 2.18 -15.57
C LEU A 109 -4.84 1.15 -16.02
N LYS A 110 -5.88 1.55 -16.78
CA LYS A 110 -6.84 0.61 -17.37
C LYS A 110 -6.13 -0.43 -18.23
N VAL A 111 -5.17 -0.02 -19.09
CA VAL A 111 -4.38 -0.96 -19.90
C VAL A 111 -3.58 -1.93 -19.03
N ILE A 112 -2.93 -1.46 -17.96
CA ILE A 112 -2.18 -2.33 -17.04
C ILE A 112 -3.11 -3.33 -16.37
N ILE A 113 -4.20 -2.86 -15.76
CA ILE A 113 -5.16 -3.68 -15.01
C ILE A 113 -5.81 -4.73 -15.91
N LEU A 114 -6.13 -4.37 -17.16
CA LEU A 114 -6.72 -5.28 -18.15
C LEU A 114 -5.74 -6.30 -18.75
N ARG A 115 -4.46 -6.28 -18.40
CA ARG A 115 -3.55 -7.42 -18.68
C ARG A 115 -3.86 -8.61 -17.79
N PHE A 116 -4.40 -8.38 -16.61
CA PHE A 116 -4.77 -9.39 -15.62
C PHE A 116 -6.25 -9.72 -15.79
N LYS A 117 -6.58 -10.64 -16.70
CA LYS A 117 -7.96 -11.02 -17.02
C LYS A 117 -8.24 -12.49 -16.77
N ASP A 118 -9.48 -12.79 -16.42
CA ASP A 118 -9.99 -14.16 -16.43
C ASP A 118 -10.40 -14.58 -17.85
N GLN A 119 -10.88 -15.82 -17.99
CA GLN A 119 -11.37 -16.35 -19.26
C GLN A 119 -12.59 -15.60 -19.82
N SER A 120 -13.32 -14.85 -18.98
CA SER A 120 -14.45 -14.01 -19.42
C SER A 120 -13.98 -12.64 -19.93
N GLY A 121 -12.69 -12.34 -19.85
CA GLY A 121 -12.12 -11.06 -20.26
C GLY A 121 -12.27 -9.95 -19.21
N ARG A 122 -12.79 -10.27 -18.01
CA ARG A 122 -12.91 -9.32 -16.90
C ARG A 122 -11.63 -9.27 -16.09
N SER A 123 -11.31 -8.10 -15.53
CA SER A 123 -10.11 -7.99 -14.70
C SER A 123 -10.21 -8.85 -13.43
N ILE A 124 -9.11 -9.55 -13.11
CA ILE A 124 -8.95 -10.28 -11.84
C ILE A 124 -8.26 -9.45 -10.76
N ILE A 125 -7.92 -8.19 -11.03
CA ILE A 125 -7.44 -7.23 -10.05
C ILE A 125 -8.63 -6.68 -9.28
N ASP A 126 -8.53 -6.61 -7.96
CA ASP A 126 -9.63 -6.26 -7.07
C ASP A 126 -9.66 -4.77 -6.70
N GLY A 127 -8.65 -4.01 -7.11
CA GLY A 127 -8.47 -2.66 -6.61
C GLY A 127 -7.20 -1.95 -7.02
N ILE A 128 -7.07 -0.74 -6.50
CA ILE A 128 -5.92 0.14 -6.66
C ILE A 128 -5.45 0.67 -5.30
N ASP A 129 -4.17 0.97 -5.21
CA ASP A 129 -3.54 1.64 -4.09
C ASP A 129 -2.78 2.87 -4.59
N ILE A 130 -2.90 3.99 -3.85
CA ILE A 130 -2.27 5.27 -4.20
C ILE A 130 -1.11 5.52 -3.26
N ASN A 131 0.11 5.49 -3.81
CA ASN A 131 1.34 5.55 -3.04
C ASN A 131 2.38 6.48 -3.68
N TYR A 132 2.04 7.78 -3.73
CA TYR A 132 2.99 8.86 -3.93
C TYR A 132 3.61 9.28 -2.60
N GLU A 133 4.92 9.09 -2.45
CA GLU A 133 5.65 9.51 -1.25
C GLU A 133 5.98 11.00 -1.28
N HIS A 134 6.46 11.48 -2.42
CA HIS A 134 6.84 12.88 -2.63
C HIS A 134 5.76 13.63 -3.39
N ILE A 135 5.24 14.69 -2.79
CA ILE A 135 4.25 15.60 -3.39
C ILE A 135 4.88 16.98 -3.42
N LEU A 136 5.03 17.57 -4.61
CA LEU A 136 5.67 18.88 -4.73
C LEU A 136 4.75 20.00 -4.24
N THR A 137 4.95 20.44 -2.99
CA THR A 137 4.15 21.49 -2.34
C THR A 137 4.23 22.84 -3.05
N SER A 138 5.31 23.10 -3.80
CA SER A 138 5.45 24.31 -4.61
C SER A 138 4.38 24.40 -5.71
N VAL A 139 3.86 23.26 -6.17
CA VAL A 139 2.83 23.17 -7.22
C VAL A 139 1.45 22.76 -6.69
N ASP A 140 1.32 22.50 -5.39
CA ASP A 140 0.06 22.11 -4.74
C ASP A 140 -0.10 22.75 -3.35
N LYS A 141 -0.04 24.09 -3.32
CA LYS A 141 -0.04 24.86 -2.06
C LYS A 141 -1.29 24.65 -1.20
N ASP A 142 -2.44 24.48 -1.85
CA ASP A 142 -3.72 24.29 -1.17
C ASP A 142 -4.08 22.82 -0.95
N ARG A 143 -3.24 21.90 -1.46
CA ARG A 143 -3.43 20.44 -1.45
C ARG A 143 -4.62 19.96 -2.27
N CYS A 144 -5.22 20.85 -3.05
CA CYS A 144 -6.39 20.54 -3.89
C CYS A 144 -5.97 19.78 -5.14
N ARG A 145 -4.81 20.10 -5.73
CA ARG A 145 -4.41 19.52 -7.02
C ARG A 145 -4.18 18.02 -6.91
N PHE A 146 -3.52 17.57 -5.85
CA PHE A 146 -3.35 16.15 -5.54
C PHE A 146 -4.70 15.44 -5.34
N ALA A 147 -5.58 16.04 -4.52
CA ALA A 147 -6.87 15.45 -4.19
C ALA A 147 -7.83 15.38 -5.38
N GLU A 148 -7.87 16.42 -6.21
CA GLU A 148 -8.72 16.52 -7.40
C GLU A 148 -8.29 15.53 -8.49
N CYS A 149 -6.99 15.52 -8.84
CA CYS A 149 -6.49 14.62 -9.89
C CYS A 149 -6.69 13.16 -9.50
N LEU A 150 -6.28 12.76 -8.30
CA LEU A 150 -6.38 11.37 -7.86
C LEU A 150 -7.83 10.97 -7.53
N GLY A 151 -8.65 11.88 -7.02
CA GLY A 151 -10.07 11.67 -6.82
C GLY A 151 -10.80 11.38 -8.13
N GLN A 152 -10.44 12.10 -9.21
CA GLN A 152 -10.96 11.85 -10.55
C GLN A 152 -10.49 10.49 -11.10
N VAL A 153 -9.20 10.16 -10.95
CA VAL A 153 -8.66 8.83 -11.34
C VAL A 153 -9.41 7.70 -10.62
N ILE A 154 -9.61 7.81 -9.29
CA ILE A 154 -10.38 6.83 -8.51
C ILE A 154 -11.80 6.70 -9.07
N THR A 155 -12.47 7.83 -9.26
CA THR A 155 -13.87 7.87 -9.70
C THR A 155 -14.04 7.22 -11.07
N ASP A 156 -13.17 7.52 -12.03
CA ASP A 156 -13.28 7.00 -13.39
C ASP A 156 -12.93 5.51 -13.46
N LEU A 157 -11.88 5.06 -12.77
CA LEU A 157 -11.53 3.64 -12.70
C LEU A 157 -12.62 2.81 -12.01
N LYS A 158 -13.31 3.35 -10.99
CA LYS A 158 -14.44 2.66 -10.33
C LYS A 158 -15.70 2.59 -11.20
N LYS A 159 -15.93 3.59 -12.06
CA LYS A 159 -17.10 3.63 -12.96
C LYS A 159 -16.93 2.74 -14.20
N ASP A 160 -15.69 2.37 -14.53
CA ASP A 160 -15.39 1.53 -15.68
C ASP A 160 -15.90 0.09 -15.47
N ARG A 161 -16.76 -0.36 -16.39
CA ARG A 161 -17.43 -1.67 -16.28
C ARG A 161 -16.54 -2.86 -16.65
N ASP A 162 -15.41 -2.61 -17.31
CA ASP A 162 -14.44 -3.66 -17.64
C ASP A 162 -13.50 -3.96 -16.47
N LEU A 163 -13.45 -3.04 -15.49
CA LEU A 163 -12.61 -3.11 -14.31
C LEU A 163 -13.40 -3.60 -13.09
N ASN A 164 -12.67 -4.10 -12.09
CA ASN A 164 -13.23 -4.60 -10.83
C ASN A 164 -12.61 -3.87 -9.63
N ILE A 165 -12.73 -2.54 -9.61
CA ILE A 165 -12.08 -1.67 -8.59
C ILE A 165 -12.95 -1.56 -7.33
N ASN A 166 -12.96 -2.65 -6.56
CA ASN A 166 -13.76 -2.77 -5.33
C ASN A 166 -13.00 -2.31 -4.09
N VAL A 167 -11.67 -2.39 -4.11
CA VAL A 167 -10.79 -1.94 -3.03
C VAL A 167 -9.97 -0.75 -3.52
N VAL A 168 -10.13 0.39 -2.87
CA VAL A 168 -9.28 1.57 -3.09
C VAL A 168 -8.59 1.88 -1.78
N SER A 169 -7.27 1.98 -1.81
CA SER A 169 -6.47 2.40 -0.66
C SER A 169 -5.57 3.58 -0.98
N ILE A 170 -5.18 4.28 0.08
CA ILE A 170 -4.18 5.35 0.06
C ILE A 170 -3.08 5.02 1.07
N ALA A 171 -1.83 5.37 0.77
CA ALA A 171 -0.67 5.01 1.59
C ALA A 171 0.09 6.25 2.17
N PRO A 172 -0.55 7.05 3.05
CA PRO A 172 0.07 8.23 3.65
C PRO A 172 1.22 7.92 4.62
N SER A 173 2.05 8.93 4.87
CA SER A 173 3.03 9.02 5.95
C SER A 173 2.97 10.42 6.60
N GLU A 174 3.73 10.66 7.68
CA GLU A 174 3.71 11.97 8.36
C GLU A 174 4.06 13.14 7.41
N GLN A 175 4.96 12.91 6.45
CA GLN A 175 5.43 13.95 5.54
C GLN A 175 4.36 14.44 4.55
N ASN A 176 3.49 13.55 4.10
CA ASN A 176 2.50 13.84 3.04
C ASN A 176 1.05 13.75 3.54
N ASP A 177 0.84 13.45 4.82
CA ASP A 177 -0.45 13.24 5.48
C ASP A 177 -1.49 14.31 5.13
N SER A 178 -1.11 15.59 5.13
CA SER A 178 -2.06 16.67 4.83
C SER A 178 -2.69 16.60 3.43
N HIS A 179 -1.97 16.10 2.42
CA HIS A 179 -2.49 15.93 1.05
C HIS A 179 -3.41 14.70 0.99
N TYR A 180 -3.01 13.60 1.61
CA TYR A 180 -3.81 12.38 1.66
C TYR A 180 -5.08 12.52 2.50
N ARG A 181 -5.05 13.28 3.60
CA ARG A 181 -6.28 13.63 4.35
C ARG A 181 -7.26 14.40 3.49
N LYS A 182 -6.77 15.36 2.69
CA LYS A 182 -7.59 16.13 1.75
C LYS A 182 -8.22 15.20 0.70
N LEU A 183 -7.42 14.37 0.05
CA LEU A 183 -7.89 13.33 -0.87
C LEU A 183 -8.94 12.41 -0.21
N TYR A 184 -8.67 11.95 1.01
CA TYR A 184 -9.57 11.07 1.75
C TYR A 184 -10.93 11.70 2.01
N TRP A 185 -10.98 12.91 2.57
CA TRP A 185 -12.25 13.53 2.92
C TRP A 185 -13.08 13.94 1.71
N GLU A 186 -12.46 14.30 0.59
CA GLU A 186 -13.16 14.61 -0.66
C GLU A 186 -13.65 13.37 -1.39
N ASN A 187 -13.08 12.19 -1.11
CA ASN A 187 -13.40 10.93 -1.78
C ASN A 187 -13.75 9.81 -0.79
N LYS A 188 -14.25 10.15 0.39
CA LYS A 188 -14.39 9.23 1.54
C LYS A 188 -15.17 7.96 1.22
N ASP A 189 -16.21 8.08 0.40
CA ASP A 189 -17.07 6.95 0.04
C ASP A 189 -16.43 6.02 -0.99
N ASN A 190 -15.44 6.53 -1.74
CA ASN A 190 -14.71 5.77 -2.74
C ASN A 190 -13.44 5.10 -2.20
N ILE A 191 -12.92 5.55 -1.05
CA ILE A 191 -11.71 5.01 -0.42
C ILE A 191 -12.08 4.03 0.69
N ASN A 192 -11.58 2.81 0.59
CA ASN A 192 -11.89 1.71 1.50
C ASN A 192 -10.90 1.62 2.66
N LEU A 193 -9.62 1.89 2.42
CA LEU A 193 -8.53 1.65 3.38
C LEU A 193 -7.49 2.77 3.36
N VAL A 194 -6.87 3.00 4.51
CA VAL A 194 -5.75 3.93 4.70
C VAL A 194 -4.57 3.12 5.25
N ASP A 195 -3.60 2.84 4.39
CA ASP A 195 -2.37 2.11 4.71
C ASP A 195 -1.32 3.09 5.25
N TYR A 196 -1.48 3.51 6.51
CA TYR A 196 -0.62 4.54 7.07
C TYR A 196 0.76 4.00 7.45
N LYS A 197 1.81 4.53 6.81
CA LYS A 197 3.21 4.15 6.98
C LYS A 197 3.78 4.68 8.30
N LEU A 198 3.48 4.00 9.41
CA LEU A 198 4.00 4.37 10.74
C LEU A 198 5.53 4.21 10.87
N TYR A 199 6.17 3.47 9.97
CA TYR A 199 7.63 3.41 9.89
C TYR A 199 8.28 4.71 9.35
N ASN A 200 7.50 5.58 8.69
CA ASN A 200 7.95 6.88 8.16
C ASN A 200 7.59 8.05 9.11
N GLN A 201 7.62 7.83 10.43
CA GLN A 201 7.49 8.92 11.40
C GLN A 201 8.82 9.69 11.55
N THR A 202 8.73 10.99 11.79
CA THR A 202 9.87 11.86 12.09
C THR A 202 10.42 11.58 13.49
N LYS A 203 9.53 11.25 14.43
CA LYS A 203 9.84 10.96 15.84
C LYS A 203 9.87 9.45 16.08
N ILE A 204 10.73 9.05 17.01
CA ILE A 204 10.77 7.68 17.52
C ILE A 204 9.51 7.45 18.35
N VAL A 205 8.92 6.27 18.20
CA VAL A 205 7.91 5.75 19.13
C VAL A 205 8.59 4.74 20.03
N GLN A 206 8.71 5.06 21.32
CA GLN A 206 9.52 4.29 22.28
C GLN A 206 8.70 3.32 23.12
N THR A 207 7.39 3.55 23.28
CA THR A 207 6.52 2.68 24.09
C THR A 207 5.22 2.30 23.38
N SER A 208 4.58 1.23 23.86
CA SER A 208 3.29 0.79 23.33
C SER A 208 2.16 1.81 23.58
N GLU A 209 2.24 2.59 24.66
CA GLU A 209 1.31 3.66 24.99
C GLU A 209 1.47 4.84 24.02
N GLU A 210 2.73 5.19 23.68
CA GLU A 210 3.01 6.19 22.64
C GLU A 210 2.48 5.74 21.28
N PHE A 211 2.64 4.46 20.93
CA PHE A 211 2.05 3.88 19.72
C PHE A 211 0.53 4.03 19.70
N VAL A 212 -0.16 3.61 20.77
CA VAL A 212 -1.64 3.67 20.83
C VAL A 212 -2.14 5.11 20.77
N LYS A 213 -1.44 6.05 21.42
CA LYS A 213 -1.76 7.47 21.37
C LYS A 213 -1.57 8.05 19.97
N LEU A 214 -0.46 7.69 19.30
CA LEU A 214 -0.18 8.10 17.92
C LEU A 214 -1.22 7.54 16.96
N TYR A 215 -1.49 6.23 17.04
CA TYR A 215 -2.51 5.54 16.25
C TYR A 215 -3.86 6.24 16.40
N SER A 216 -4.32 6.42 17.64
CA SER A 216 -5.65 6.99 17.90
C SER A 216 -5.77 8.41 17.37
N LYS A 217 -4.70 9.21 17.48
CA LYS A 217 -4.67 10.57 16.93
C LYS A 217 -4.86 10.56 15.41
N ILE A 218 -4.05 9.78 14.70
CA ILE A 218 -4.04 9.78 13.23
C ILE A 218 -5.29 9.09 12.68
N ALA A 219 -5.70 7.96 13.27
CA ALA A 219 -6.90 7.23 12.86
C ALA A 219 -8.16 8.12 12.90
N ASN A 220 -8.26 9.03 13.88
CA ASN A 220 -9.36 9.99 13.98
C ASN A 220 -9.31 11.11 12.92
N ASP A 221 -8.14 11.41 12.36
CA ASP A 221 -8.01 12.36 11.25
C ASP A 221 -8.50 11.77 9.91
N TYR A 222 -8.71 10.44 9.86
CA TYR A 222 -9.30 9.70 8.74
C TYR A 222 -10.62 9.04 9.19
N SER A 223 -10.59 7.73 9.44
CA SER A 223 -11.69 6.95 10.00
C SER A 223 -11.08 5.71 10.65
N PRO A 224 -11.24 5.51 11.96
CA PRO A 224 -10.58 4.42 12.67
C PRO A 224 -10.87 3.02 12.11
N GLU A 225 -12.04 2.80 11.51
CA GLU A 225 -12.46 1.55 10.91
C GLU A 225 -11.81 1.25 9.55
N LYS A 226 -11.24 2.26 8.88
CA LYS A 226 -10.54 2.13 7.59
C LYS A 226 -9.01 2.23 7.74
N PHE A 227 -8.53 2.53 8.93
CA PHE A 227 -7.12 2.84 9.18
C PHE A 227 -6.30 1.59 9.53
N LEU A 228 -5.30 1.29 8.71
CA LEU A 228 -4.38 0.17 8.89
C LEU A 228 -2.97 0.71 9.24
N PRO A 229 -2.41 0.39 10.42
CA PRO A 229 -1.05 0.74 10.75
C PRO A 229 -0.08 -0.15 9.95
N GLY A 230 0.94 0.47 9.38
CA GLY A 230 1.99 -0.20 8.61
C GLY A 230 3.31 -0.33 9.34
N ILE A 231 4.03 -1.41 9.07
CA ILE A 231 5.43 -1.60 9.47
C ILE A 231 6.29 -1.97 8.26
N SER A 232 7.58 -1.60 8.30
CA SER A 232 8.56 -1.93 7.28
C SER A 232 9.52 -3.03 7.77
N THR A 233 9.89 -3.93 6.88
CA THR A 233 10.97 -4.92 6.97
C THR A 233 12.14 -4.57 6.04
N ASP A 234 12.06 -3.45 5.32
CA ASP A 234 13.14 -2.97 4.47
C ASP A 234 14.37 -2.59 5.33
N PRO A 235 15.56 -3.15 5.07
CA PRO A 235 16.79 -2.80 5.80
C PRO A 235 17.09 -1.30 5.82
N GLY A 236 16.66 -0.54 4.81
CA GLY A 236 16.81 0.92 4.77
C GLY A 236 16.03 1.65 5.89
N ASP A 237 14.94 1.04 6.36
CA ASP A 237 14.07 1.54 7.42
C ASP A 237 14.34 0.87 8.78
N THR A 238 14.90 -0.35 8.78
CA THR A 238 15.05 -1.18 9.97
C THR A 238 16.49 -1.38 10.46
N GLU A 239 17.52 -1.19 9.62
CA GLU A 239 18.92 -1.56 9.94
C GLU A 239 20.05 -0.57 9.55
N PRO A 240 19.95 0.76 9.70
CA PRO A 240 21.17 1.58 9.57
C PRO A 240 21.87 1.71 10.93
N ALA A 241 23.16 1.34 10.99
CA ALA A 241 24.02 1.49 12.18
C ALA A 241 24.07 2.94 12.73
N ASP A 242 23.76 3.93 11.88
CA ASP A 242 23.78 5.36 12.21
C ASP A 242 22.39 6.04 12.11
N LYS A 243 21.31 5.30 11.81
CA LYS A 243 19.95 5.86 11.81
C LYS A 243 19.10 5.27 12.93
N ILE A 244 18.29 6.14 13.47
CA ILE A 244 17.34 5.82 14.52
C ILE A 244 16.09 5.18 13.88
N ILE A 245 15.83 3.91 14.22
CA ILE A 245 14.59 3.21 13.87
C ILE A 245 13.40 3.97 14.47
N LYS A 246 12.50 4.45 13.60
CA LYS A 246 11.38 5.32 14.00
C LYS A 246 10.23 4.54 14.62
N MET A 247 10.04 3.31 14.15
CA MET A 247 9.03 2.38 14.63
C MET A 247 9.69 1.02 14.91
N PRO A 248 10.20 0.79 16.13
CA PRO A 248 10.76 -0.51 16.49
C PRO A 248 9.70 -1.62 16.41
N ARG A 249 10.10 -2.79 15.89
CA ARG A 249 9.21 -3.93 15.64
C ARG A 249 8.47 -4.38 16.89
N GLU A 250 9.16 -4.43 18.03
CA GLU A 250 8.62 -4.88 19.32
C GLU A 250 7.55 -3.91 19.83
N ILE A 251 7.76 -2.61 19.62
CA ILE A 251 6.81 -1.55 20.00
C ILE A 251 5.57 -1.61 19.11
N PHE A 252 5.76 -1.83 17.80
CA PHE A 252 4.65 -2.01 16.87
C PHE A 252 3.78 -3.23 17.24
N ILE A 253 4.40 -4.38 17.52
CA ILE A 253 3.69 -5.60 17.93
C ILE A 253 2.95 -5.37 19.26
N ALA A 254 3.61 -4.79 20.26
CA ALA A 254 3.00 -4.51 21.57
C ALA A 254 1.82 -3.53 21.44
N GLY A 255 1.96 -2.49 20.62
CA GLY A 255 0.91 -1.54 20.31
C GLY A 255 -0.28 -2.15 19.59
N CYS A 256 -0.06 -2.97 18.55
CA CYS A 256 -1.11 -3.72 17.88
C CYS A 256 -1.84 -4.67 18.83
N LYS A 257 -1.10 -5.32 19.75
CA LYS A 257 -1.68 -6.21 20.77
C LYS A 257 -2.59 -5.44 21.71
N HIS A 258 -2.17 -4.24 22.11
CA HIS A 258 -3.00 -3.33 22.92
C HIS A 258 -4.29 -2.96 22.17
N LEU A 259 -4.21 -2.53 20.90
CA LEU A 259 -5.41 -2.18 20.12
C LEU A 259 -6.37 -3.36 19.92
N MET A 260 -5.84 -4.58 19.75
CA MET A 260 -6.66 -5.79 19.64
C MET A 260 -7.46 -6.10 20.91
N GLN A 261 -6.90 -5.84 22.11
CA GLN A 261 -7.62 -6.04 23.38
C GLN A 261 -8.91 -5.22 23.47
N TYR A 262 -8.98 -4.08 22.78
CA TYR A 262 -10.15 -3.21 22.73
C TYR A 262 -10.93 -3.31 21.41
N SER A 263 -10.60 -4.29 20.55
CA SER A 263 -11.24 -4.49 19.25
C SER A 263 -11.19 -3.26 18.31
N THR A 264 -10.17 -2.41 18.44
CA THR A 264 -10.04 -1.16 17.67
C THR A 264 -9.09 -1.25 16.47
N LEU A 265 -8.47 -2.42 16.25
CA LEU A 265 -7.57 -2.68 15.12
C LEU A 265 -8.33 -3.41 13.99
N PRO A 266 -8.62 -2.75 12.85
CA PRO A 266 -9.31 -3.39 11.72
C PRO A 266 -8.39 -4.30 10.89
N GLY A 267 -7.09 -4.07 10.92
CA GLY A 267 -6.11 -4.85 10.18
C GLY A 267 -4.72 -4.24 10.23
N ILE A 268 -3.79 -4.77 9.44
CA ILE A 268 -2.37 -4.37 9.40
C ILE A 268 -1.86 -4.51 7.96
N PHE A 269 -0.85 -3.72 7.58
CA PHE A 269 -0.08 -3.99 6.36
C PHE A 269 1.43 -3.98 6.60
N LEU A 270 2.18 -4.64 5.70
CA LEU A 270 3.64 -4.64 5.73
C LEU A 270 4.26 -4.19 4.41
N TRP A 271 5.41 -3.57 4.56
CA TRP A 271 6.35 -3.25 3.50
C TRP A 271 7.67 -3.99 3.78
N ASN A 272 8.07 -5.05 3.09
CA ASN A 272 7.42 -5.73 1.99
C ASN A 272 7.96 -7.17 1.90
N ALA A 273 7.28 -8.02 1.13
CA ALA A 273 7.58 -9.45 1.06
C ALA A 273 9.02 -9.77 0.60
N HIS A 274 9.63 -8.95 -0.26
CA HIS A 274 10.99 -9.21 -0.76
C HIS A 274 12.05 -9.09 0.33
N ASP A 275 11.82 -8.24 1.33
CA ASP A 275 12.73 -8.06 2.45
C ASP A 275 12.39 -9.04 3.58
N SER A 276 11.10 -9.29 3.83
CA SER A 276 10.67 -10.24 4.86
C SER A 276 11.05 -11.70 4.61
N VAL A 277 11.29 -12.10 3.36
CA VAL A 277 11.75 -13.46 3.05
C VAL A 277 13.18 -13.72 3.56
N VAL A 278 13.97 -12.66 3.77
CA VAL A 278 15.31 -12.74 4.33
C VAL A 278 15.23 -12.40 5.82
N PRO A 279 15.42 -13.38 6.73
CA PRO A 279 15.34 -13.10 8.16
C PRO A 279 16.41 -12.09 8.60
N PRO A 280 16.09 -11.15 9.50
CA PRO A 280 17.10 -10.28 10.09
C PRO A 280 18.07 -11.07 10.97
N SER A 281 19.19 -10.45 11.34
CA SER A 281 20.22 -11.10 12.17
C SER A 281 19.61 -11.61 13.49
N GLY A 282 19.81 -12.90 13.79
CA GLY A 282 19.27 -13.56 14.98
C GLY A 282 17.92 -14.26 14.76
N GLU A 283 17.27 -14.07 13.61
CA GLU A 283 16.09 -14.82 13.20
C GLU A 283 16.44 -15.86 12.14
N THR A 284 15.72 -17.00 12.14
CA THR A 284 15.97 -18.11 11.20
C THR A 284 14.78 -18.39 10.29
N LYS A 285 13.63 -17.75 10.53
CA LYS A 285 12.38 -18.03 9.85
C LYS A 285 11.99 -16.87 8.94
N PRO A 286 11.89 -17.09 7.61
CA PRO A 286 11.30 -16.13 6.68
C PRO A 286 9.89 -15.75 7.12
N PHE A 287 9.53 -14.49 6.94
CA PHE A 287 8.19 -13.97 7.23
C PHE A 287 7.71 -14.13 8.69
N LEU A 288 8.65 -14.14 9.65
CA LEU A 288 8.30 -14.31 11.07
C LEU A 288 7.38 -13.19 11.57
N LEU A 289 7.56 -11.96 11.08
CA LEU A 289 6.74 -10.82 11.50
C LEU A 289 5.29 -10.96 11.03
N GLU A 290 5.09 -11.36 9.78
CA GLU A 290 3.80 -11.64 9.16
C GLU A 290 3.04 -12.69 9.97
N ASP A 291 3.71 -13.79 10.35
CA ASP A 291 3.11 -14.86 11.15
C ASP A 291 2.66 -14.36 12.54
N ILE A 292 3.49 -13.55 13.20
CA ILE A 292 3.18 -12.96 14.51
C ILE A 292 1.96 -12.04 14.40
N LEU A 293 1.94 -11.15 13.39
CA LEU A 293 0.88 -10.16 13.23
C LEU A 293 -0.45 -10.80 12.77
N GLN A 294 -0.41 -11.80 11.89
CA GLN A 294 -1.60 -12.56 11.53
C GLN A 294 -2.15 -13.34 12.72
N SER A 295 -1.28 -13.99 13.51
CA SER A 295 -1.71 -14.67 14.74
C SER A 295 -2.39 -13.69 15.70
N LEU A 296 -1.83 -12.49 15.86
CA LEU A 296 -2.41 -11.43 16.70
C LEU A 296 -3.80 -10.99 16.22
N LEU A 297 -4.03 -10.89 14.91
CA LEU A 297 -5.34 -10.52 14.36
C LEU A 297 -6.42 -11.60 14.59
N LEU A 298 -6.03 -12.84 14.89
CA LEU A 298 -6.92 -13.98 15.13
C LEU A 298 -7.25 -14.23 16.60
N VAL A 299 -6.64 -13.50 17.54
CA VAL A 299 -6.78 -13.73 19.01
C VAL A 299 -8.09 -13.16 19.60
N THR A 300 -9.12 -12.94 18.78
CA THR A 300 -10.43 -12.41 19.24
C THR A 300 -11.60 -13.18 18.66
#